data_AF-A0A8H3MFX8-F1
#
_entry.id   AF-A0A8H3MFX8-F1
#
_cell.length_a   1.000
_cell.length_b   1.000
_cell.length_c   1.000
_cell.angle_alpha   90.00
_cell.angle_beta   90.00
_cell.angle_gamma   90.00
#
_symmetry.space_group_name_H-M   'P 1'
#
loop_
_entity.id
_entity.type
_entity.pdbx_description
1 polymer ?
#
loop_
_entity_poly.entity_id
_entity_poly.type
_entity_poly.pdbx_seq_one_letter_code
_entity_poly.pdbx_strand_id
1 'polypeptide(L)'
;MSEIKETDLIKFSNDIIDASVQLQIASLCLRSCFVSNDLSVPEFVQLRGSVINEAKVYNTKILSFASAVITFIQQFCENYTFLTFEQFVYDIVDLADEANQRVQLSRFTAELHKSILVGEQELCKTARTNYIWAFSLAFVPIVNVIATPILFSRAESAIRKAAAVSCEGDIAVAASRVIDVLTNELNMLVEDHHQEVPHYIKIQSKAKIIIDACQLYMSRIPDCETNLRAIPDNYDKNYVQEWLSNEQVKVNGKSTSFLTWGRSMFEKNKQFIKLLAN
;
A
#
# COMPACT_ATOMS: atom_id res chain seq x y z
N MET A 1 17.74 -20.57 8.14
CA MET A 1 17.44 -19.37 7.33
C MET A 1 16.85 -19.87 6.02
N SER A 2 15.64 -19.47 5.63
CA SER A 2 14.99 -20.02 4.44
C SER A 2 15.56 -19.34 3.19
N GLU A 3 16.32 -20.10 2.41
CA GLU A 3 16.73 -19.73 1.06
C GLU A 3 15.51 -19.31 0.22
N ILE A 4 15.55 -18.15 -0.45
CA ILE A 4 14.47 -17.74 -1.35
C ILE A 4 14.36 -18.79 -2.46
N LYS A 5 13.22 -19.47 -2.54
CA LYS A 5 12.94 -20.43 -3.59
C LYS A 5 12.42 -19.69 -4.82
N GLU A 6 12.65 -20.28 -5.99
CA GLU A 6 12.11 -19.76 -7.25
C GLU A 6 10.60 -19.53 -7.21
N THR A 7 9.88 -20.38 -6.49
CA THR A 7 8.43 -20.25 -6.25
C THR A 7 8.05 -18.98 -5.52
N ASP A 8 8.92 -18.47 -4.63
CA ASP A 8 8.63 -17.29 -3.81
C ASP A 8 8.72 -16.01 -4.65
N LEU A 9 9.65 -15.94 -5.59
CA LEU A 9 9.83 -14.79 -6.48
C LEU A 9 8.74 -14.72 -7.56
N ILE A 10 8.34 -15.87 -8.12
CA ILE A 10 7.21 -15.93 -9.07
C ILE A 10 5.91 -15.53 -8.36
N LYS A 11 5.71 -16.04 -7.14
CA LYS A 11 4.57 -15.65 -6.31
C LYS A 11 4.59 -14.14 -6.03
N PHE A 12 5.74 -13.58 -5.68
CA PHE A 12 5.87 -12.15 -5.44
C PHE A 12 5.54 -11.30 -6.66
N SER A 13 5.99 -11.70 -7.86
CA SER A 13 5.61 -11.05 -9.12
C SER A 13 4.09 -11.08 -9.35
N ASN A 14 3.45 -12.24 -9.18
CA ASN A 14 2.00 -12.35 -9.29
C ASN A 14 1.26 -11.50 -8.26
N ASP A 15 1.75 -11.48 -7.00
CA ASP A 15 1.17 -10.65 -5.94
C ASP A 15 1.21 -9.16 -6.35
N ILE A 16 2.32 -8.66 -6.94
CA ILE A 16 2.43 -7.28 -7.47
C ILE A 16 1.38 -7.01 -8.56
N ILE A 17 1.21 -7.95 -9.50
CA ILE A 17 0.21 -7.84 -10.57
C ILE A 17 -1.19 -7.76 -9.97
N ASP A 18 -1.51 -8.61 -8.98
CA ASP A 18 -2.82 -8.65 -8.35
C ASP A 18 -3.14 -7.35 -7.61
N ALA A 19 -2.22 -6.75 -6.82
CA ALA A 19 -2.54 -5.43 -6.24
C ALA A 19 -2.67 -4.35 -7.30
N SER A 20 -1.92 -4.41 -8.39
CA SER A 20 -2.13 -3.43 -9.47
C SER A 20 -3.56 -3.49 -10.01
N VAL A 21 -4.19 -4.68 -10.02
CA VAL A 21 -5.61 -4.86 -10.40
C VAL A 21 -6.51 -4.34 -9.28
N GLN A 22 -6.24 -4.71 -8.04
CA GLN A 22 -7.09 -4.33 -6.91
C GLN A 22 -7.07 -2.83 -6.63
N LEU A 23 -5.91 -2.18 -6.72
CA LEU A 23 -5.76 -0.72 -6.65
C LEU A 23 -6.60 -0.04 -7.73
N GLN A 24 -6.55 -0.53 -8.97
CA GLN A 24 -7.35 0.02 -10.06
C GLN A 24 -8.85 -0.12 -9.79
N ILE A 25 -9.29 -1.31 -9.36
CA ILE A 25 -10.69 -1.57 -8.99
C ILE A 25 -11.13 -0.66 -7.83
N ALA A 26 -10.32 -0.54 -6.77
CA ALA A 26 -10.64 0.29 -5.62
C ALA A 26 -10.71 1.78 -5.99
N SER A 27 -9.79 2.29 -6.81
CA SER A 27 -9.83 3.67 -7.28
C SER A 27 -11.09 3.96 -8.10
N LEU A 28 -11.51 3.02 -8.96
CA LEU A 28 -12.75 3.10 -9.74
C LEU A 28 -13.99 3.08 -8.84
N CYS A 29 -14.02 2.19 -7.84
CA CYS A 29 -15.11 2.14 -6.87
C CYS A 29 -15.21 3.44 -6.08
N LEU A 30 -14.09 3.95 -5.58
CA LEU A 30 -14.04 5.23 -4.88
C LEU A 30 -14.58 6.35 -5.77
N ARG A 31 -14.12 6.46 -7.02
CA ARG A 31 -14.65 7.43 -7.99
C ARG A 31 -16.15 7.27 -8.20
N SER A 32 -16.65 6.04 -8.32
CA SER A 32 -18.07 5.78 -8.59
C SER A 32 -19.00 6.32 -7.48
N CYS A 33 -18.52 6.35 -6.23
CA CYS A 33 -19.23 6.96 -5.10
C CYS A 33 -19.47 8.47 -5.27
N PHE A 34 -18.75 9.14 -6.18
CA PHE A 34 -18.87 10.58 -6.45
C PHE A 34 -19.50 10.90 -7.81
N VAL A 35 -19.55 9.95 -8.73
CA VAL A 35 -20.23 10.11 -10.03
C VAL A 35 -21.75 10.03 -9.86
N SER A 36 -22.23 9.23 -8.92
CA SER A 36 -23.66 9.13 -8.57
C SER A 36 -24.08 10.33 -7.69
N ASN A 37 -24.82 11.28 -8.26
CA ASN A 37 -25.20 12.53 -7.57
C ASN A 37 -26.58 12.44 -6.88
N ASP A 38 -26.78 11.46 -6.01
CA ASP A 38 -28.00 11.37 -5.19
C ASP A 38 -27.87 12.17 -3.90
N LEU A 39 -27.99 13.50 -4.01
CA LEU A 39 -27.97 14.45 -2.89
C LEU A 39 -29.18 14.33 -1.96
N SER A 40 -30.20 13.57 -2.37
CA SER A 40 -31.48 13.38 -1.67
C SER A 40 -31.40 12.47 -0.45
N VAL A 41 -30.24 11.83 -0.21
CA VAL A 41 -30.06 10.86 0.88
C VAL A 41 -28.97 11.36 1.84
N PRO A 42 -29.35 11.96 2.99
CA PRO A 42 -28.42 12.55 3.96
C PRO A 42 -27.33 11.57 4.41
N GLU A 43 -27.69 10.31 4.59
CA GLU A 43 -26.73 9.26 4.90
C GLU A 43 -25.70 9.17 3.79
N PHE A 44 -26.10 9.10 2.51
CA PHE A 44 -25.19 9.03 1.35
C PHE A 44 -24.22 10.19 1.34
N VAL A 45 -24.69 11.40 1.63
CA VAL A 45 -23.84 12.58 1.79
C VAL A 45 -22.84 12.41 2.93
N GLN A 46 -23.26 11.85 4.08
CA GLN A 46 -22.38 11.61 5.23
C GLN A 46 -21.31 10.53 4.96
N LEU A 47 -21.67 9.43 4.30
CA LEU A 47 -20.68 8.41 3.89
C LEU A 47 -19.73 8.98 2.85
N ARG A 48 -20.26 9.69 1.86
CA ARG A 48 -19.42 10.35 0.87
C ARG A 48 -18.40 11.25 1.58
N GLY A 49 -18.84 12.00 2.60
CA GLY A 49 -17.95 12.77 3.49
C GLY A 49 -16.93 11.93 4.28
N SER A 50 -17.32 10.78 4.85
CA SER A 50 -16.37 9.94 5.62
C SER A 50 -15.33 9.29 4.71
N VAL A 51 -15.76 8.78 3.55
CA VAL A 51 -14.89 8.15 2.56
C VAL A 51 -13.99 9.17 1.84
N ILE A 52 -14.38 10.45 1.74
CA ILE A 52 -13.54 11.53 1.18
C ILE A 52 -12.22 11.65 1.94
N ASN A 53 -12.27 11.76 3.27
CA ASN A 53 -11.08 11.98 4.10
C ASN A 53 -10.12 10.78 3.99
N GLU A 54 -10.67 9.57 4.06
CA GLU A 54 -9.90 8.32 3.96
C GLU A 54 -9.36 8.07 2.54
N ALA A 55 -10.15 8.34 1.49
CA ALA A 55 -9.68 8.26 0.12
C ALA A 55 -8.56 9.26 -0.15
N LYS A 56 -8.56 10.42 0.53
CA LYS A 56 -7.45 11.35 0.48
C LYS A 56 -6.23 10.83 1.23
N VAL A 57 -6.37 10.25 2.42
CA VAL A 57 -5.25 9.56 3.13
C VAL A 57 -4.64 8.48 2.24
N TYR A 58 -5.49 7.67 1.59
CA TYR A 58 -5.07 6.64 0.65
C TYR A 58 -4.29 7.23 -0.53
N ASN A 59 -4.82 8.28 -1.16
CA ASN A 59 -4.19 8.94 -2.30
C ASN A 59 -2.86 9.61 -1.93
N THR A 60 -2.80 10.38 -0.83
CA THR A 60 -1.64 11.23 -0.53
C THR A 60 -0.51 10.47 0.16
N LYS A 61 -0.83 9.55 1.07
CA LYS A 61 0.17 8.84 1.86
C LYS A 61 0.38 7.43 1.34
N ILE A 62 -0.67 6.62 1.33
CA ILE A 62 -0.54 5.18 1.09
C ILE A 62 -0.03 4.90 -0.32
N LEU A 63 -0.68 5.47 -1.33
CA LEU A 63 -0.27 5.28 -2.72
C LEU A 63 1.16 5.77 -2.95
N SER A 64 1.55 6.90 -2.34
CA SER A 64 2.92 7.42 -2.40
C SER A 64 3.94 6.45 -1.79
N PHE A 65 3.64 5.88 -0.63
CA PHE A 65 4.52 4.93 0.06
C PHE A 65 4.60 3.57 -0.66
N ALA A 66 3.46 3.04 -1.14
CA ALA A 66 3.40 1.82 -1.93
C ALA A 66 4.17 1.97 -3.25
N SER A 67 3.97 3.09 -3.96
CA SER A 67 4.71 3.43 -5.18
C SER A 67 6.21 3.53 -4.93
N ALA A 68 6.63 4.11 -3.79
CA ALA A 68 8.04 4.20 -3.42
C ALA A 68 8.67 2.83 -3.14
N VAL A 69 7.93 1.89 -2.55
CA VAL A 69 8.37 0.50 -2.34
C VAL A 69 8.51 -0.23 -3.68
N ILE A 70 7.50 -0.15 -4.56
CA ILE A 70 7.53 -0.77 -5.89
C ILE A 70 8.66 -0.20 -6.76
N THR A 71 8.84 1.13 -6.74
CA THR A 71 9.92 1.80 -7.47
C THR A 71 11.28 1.31 -6.98
N PHE A 72 11.46 1.16 -5.67
CA PHE A 72 12.71 0.62 -5.13
C PHE A 72 12.97 -0.80 -5.61
N ILE A 73 11.97 -1.68 -5.53
CA ILE A 73 12.13 -3.07 -5.97
C ILE A 73 12.54 -3.11 -7.45
N GLN A 74 11.91 -2.28 -8.28
CA GLN A 74 12.25 -2.15 -9.69
C GLN A 74 13.70 -1.69 -9.87
N GLN A 75 14.09 -0.57 -9.26
CA GLN A 75 15.44 -0.02 -9.36
C GLN A 75 16.51 -0.99 -8.87
N PHE A 76 16.24 -1.68 -7.76
CA PHE A 76 17.13 -2.69 -7.22
C PHE A 76 17.31 -3.84 -8.20
N CYS A 77 16.22 -4.36 -8.79
CA CYS A 77 16.31 -5.41 -9.81
C CYS A 77 17.01 -4.92 -11.09
N GLU A 78 16.77 -3.68 -11.50
CA GLU A 78 17.43 -3.04 -12.65
C GLU A 78 18.95 -2.99 -12.48
N ASN A 79 19.46 -2.71 -11.27
CA ASN A 79 20.90 -2.73 -11.00
C ASN A 79 21.55 -4.07 -11.41
N TYR A 80 20.91 -5.22 -11.17
CA TYR A 80 21.43 -6.54 -11.59
C TYR A 80 21.37 -6.78 -13.10
N THR A 81 20.53 -6.02 -13.82
CA THR A 81 20.47 -6.09 -15.29
C THR A 81 21.49 -5.18 -15.97
N PHE A 82 21.88 -4.08 -15.33
CA PHE A 82 22.78 -3.07 -15.90
C PHE A 82 24.23 -3.18 -15.40
N LEU A 83 24.44 -3.56 -14.14
CA LEU A 83 25.79 -3.73 -13.58
C LEU A 83 26.41 -5.02 -14.09
N THR A 84 27.66 -4.95 -14.51
CA THR A 84 28.50 -6.14 -14.68
C THR A 84 28.79 -6.79 -13.33
N PHE A 85 29.21 -8.05 -13.32
CA PHE A 85 29.59 -8.74 -12.08
C PHE A 85 30.67 -7.98 -11.30
N GLU A 86 31.70 -7.45 -11.98
CA GLU A 86 32.79 -6.69 -11.34
C GLU A 86 32.29 -5.40 -10.67
N GLN A 87 31.37 -4.67 -11.32
CA GLN A 87 30.75 -3.47 -10.74
C GLN A 87 29.84 -3.84 -9.56
N PHE A 88 29.09 -4.92 -9.68
CA PHE A 88 28.26 -5.42 -8.59
C PHE A 88 29.10 -5.71 -7.32
N VAL A 89 30.25 -6.37 -7.47
CA VAL A 89 31.16 -6.64 -6.35
C VAL A 89 31.71 -5.34 -5.77
N TYR A 90 32.04 -4.36 -6.60
CA TYR A 90 32.53 -3.05 -6.14
C TYR A 90 31.47 -2.26 -5.36
N ASP A 91 30.21 -2.28 -5.82
CA ASP A 91 29.11 -1.51 -5.25
C ASP A 91 28.34 -2.26 -4.14
N ILE A 92 28.75 -3.49 -3.78
CA ILE A 92 27.95 -4.40 -2.93
C ILE A 92 27.64 -3.83 -1.55
N VAL A 93 28.55 -3.04 -0.98
CA VAL A 93 28.37 -2.36 0.31
C VAL A 93 27.29 -1.29 0.22
N ASP A 94 27.34 -0.46 -0.81
CA ASP A 94 26.35 0.62 -1.03
C ASP A 94 24.96 0.02 -1.36
N LEU A 95 24.93 -1.08 -2.11
CA LEU A 95 23.70 -1.84 -2.38
C LEU A 95 23.10 -2.45 -1.10
N ALA A 96 23.93 -2.95 -0.19
CA ALA A 96 23.49 -3.49 1.10
C ALA A 96 22.89 -2.38 2.00
N ASP A 97 23.55 -1.22 2.05
CA ASP A 97 23.09 -0.06 2.81
C ASP A 97 21.78 0.51 2.24
N GLU A 98 21.63 0.60 0.92
CA GLU A 98 20.38 1.02 0.30
C GLU A 98 19.25 0.02 0.60
N ALA A 99 19.50 -1.29 0.44
CA ALA A 99 18.52 -2.33 0.73
C ALA A 99 18.02 -2.25 2.18
N ASN A 100 18.92 -2.01 3.15
CA ASN A 100 18.59 -1.87 4.56
C ASN A 100 17.69 -0.65 4.86
N GLN A 101 17.96 0.50 4.24
CA GLN A 101 17.07 1.67 4.38
C GLN A 101 15.67 1.40 3.83
N ARG A 102 15.56 0.55 2.82
CA ARG A 102 14.31 0.26 2.10
C ARG A 102 13.49 -0.83 2.78
N VAL A 103 14.12 -1.71 3.56
CA VAL A 103 13.43 -2.55 4.55
C VAL A 103 12.59 -1.68 5.48
N GLN A 104 13.16 -0.60 6.02
CA GLN A 104 12.46 0.27 6.96
C GLN A 104 11.24 0.92 6.32
N LEU A 105 11.37 1.38 5.06
CA LEU A 105 10.27 1.91 4.28
C LEU A 105 9.17 0.86 4.09
N SER A 106 9.52 -0.34 3.64
CA SER A 106 8.55 -1.42 3.39
C SER A 106 7.80 -1.84 4.65
N ARG A 107 8.50 -1.90 5.80
CA ARG A 107 7.89 -2.20 7.10
C ARG A 107 6.94 -1.11 7.56
N PHE A 108 7.33 0.16 7.40
CA PHE A 108 6.45 1.28 7.71
C PHE A 108 5.18 1.25 6.85
N THR A 109 5.33 1.05 5.53
CA THR A 109 4.22 0.91 4.58
C THR A 109 3.28 -0.23 4.98
N ALA A 110 3.82 -1.41 5.31
CA ALA A 110 3.01 -2.56 5.72
C ALA A 110 2.17 -2.28 6.98
N GLU A 111 2.76 -1.65 8.00
CA GLU A 111 2.02 -1.30 9.22
C GLU A 111 0.99 -0.19 8.97
N LEU A 112 1.29 0.77 8.08
CA LEU A 112 0.35 1.79 7.66
C LEU A 112 -0.88 1.19 6.95
N HIS A 113 -0.69 0.20 6.08
CA HIS A 113 -1.80 -0.53 5.45
C HIS A 113 -2.65 -1.30 6.47
N LYS A 114 -2.02 -1.95 7.46
CA LYS A 114 -2.73 -2.70 8.50
C LYS A 114 -3.61 -1.80 9.36
N SER A 115 -3.11 -0.65 9.82
CA SER A 115 -3.90 0.25 10.68
C SER A 115 -5.13 0.79 9.95
N ILE A 116 -4.98 1.11 8.66
CA ILE A 116 -6.09 1.58 7.83
C ILE A 116 -7.09 0.44 7.59
N LEU A 117 -6.63 -0.78 7.31
CA LEU A 117 -7.53 -1.93 7.18
C LEU A 117 -8.37 -2.15 8.44
N VAL A 118 -7.80 -1.99 9.64
CA VAL A 118 -8.55 -2.09 10.90
C VAL A 118 -9.62 -1.00 10.99
N GLY A 119 -9.28 0.25 10.66
CA GLY A 119 -10.25 1.34 10.59
C GLY A 119 -11.40 1.05 9.60
N GLU A 120 -11.06 0.59 8.39
CA GLU A 120 -12.03 0.25 7.34
C GLU A 120 -12.91 -0.95 7.71
N GLN A 121 -12.38 -1.94 8.44
CA GLN A 121 -13.17 -3.06 8.94
C GLN A 121 -14.20 -2.63 9.97
N GLU A 122 -13.87 -1.69 10.86
CA GLU A 122 -14.83 -1.13 11.82
C GLU A 122 -15.92 -0.31 11.13
N LEU A 123 -15.56 0.46 10.09
CA LEU A 123 -16.53 1.13 9.22
C LEU A 123 -17.42 0.14 8.47
N CYS A 124 -16.86 -0.95 7.95
CA CYS A 124 -17.61 -2.03 7.29
C CYS A 124 -18.59 -2.72 8.24
N LYS A 125 -18.18 -3.01 9.48
CA LYS A 125 -19.05 -3.61 10.51
C LYS A 125 -20.19 -2.67 10.88
N THR A 126 -19.89 -1.37 11.02
CA THR A 126 -20.88 -0.33 11.29
C THR A 126 -21.86 -0.21 10.12
N ALA A 127 -21.36 -0.17 8.88
CA ALA A 127 -22.18 -0.14 7.68
C ALA A 127 -23.03 -1.41 7.51
N ARG A 128 -22.50 -2.58 7.85
CA ARG A 128 -23.23 -3.87 7.81
C ARG A 128 -24.30 -3.96 8.90
N THR A 129 -24.03 -3.43 10.09
CA THR A 129 -25.02 -3.33 11.16
C THR A 129 -26.15 -2.38 10.73
N ASN A 130 -25.78 -1.23 10.16
CA ASN A 130 -26.73 -0.30 9.57
C ASN A 130 -27.48 -0.92 8.38
N TYR A 131 -26.87 -1.82 7.60
CA TYR A 131 -27.54 -2.63 6.57
C TYR A 131 -28.59 -3.57 7.16
N ILE A 132 -28.31 -4.24 8.28
CA ILE A 132 -29.29 -5.13 8.95
C ILE A 132 -30.48 -4.31 9.46
N TRP A 133 -30.22 -3.13 10.02
CA TRP A 133 -31.27 -2.20 10.44
C TRP A 133 -32.05 -1.64 9.25
N ALA A 134 -31.38 -1.27 8.17
CA ALA A 134 -32.03 -0.78 6.95
C ALA A 134 -32.81 -1.88 6.20
N PHE A 135 -32.33 -3.12 6.18
CA PHE A 135 -33.06 -4.28 5.68
C PHE A 135 -34.32 -4.52 6.50
N SER A 136 -34.24 -4.34 7.82
CA SER A 136 -35.41 -4.38 8.71
C SER A 136 -36.37 -3.23 8.43
N LEU A 137 -35.87 -2.03 8.12
CA LEU A 137 -36.66 -0.86 7.71
C LEU A 137 -37.16 -0.93 6.25
N ALA A 138 -36.61 -1.79 5.39
CA ALA A 138 -37.02 -1.99 4.00
C ALA A 138 -38.40 -2.67 3.89
N PHE A 139 -38.91 -3.25 4.97
CA PHE A 139 -40.29 -3.68 5.11
C PHE A 139 -41.27 -2.50 5.30
N VAL A 140 -40.77 -1.27 5.40
CA VAL A 140 -41.55 -0.02 5.36
C VAL A 140 -41.62 0.49 3.91
N PRO A 141 -42.82 0.56 3.29
CA PRO A 141 -42.99 0.72 1.84
C PRO A 141 -42.31 1.93 1.18
N ILE A 142 -42.09 3.03 1.90
CA ILE A 142 -41.56 4.29 1.36
C ILE A 142 -40.02 4.37 1.49
N VAL A 143 -39.44 3.76 2.53
CA VAL A 143 -38.00 3.84 2.83
C VAL A 143 -37.20 2.85 1.98
N ASN A 144 -37.84 1.75 1.56
CA ASN A 144 -37.28 0.65 0.77
C ASN A 144 -36.64 1.08 -0.57
N VAL A 145 -37.29 1.99 -1.31
CA VAL A 145 -36.90 2.33 -2.68
C VAL A 145 -35.58 3.13 -2.74
N ILE A 146 -35.26 3.85 -1.67
CA ILE A 146 -34.12 4.76 -1.60
C ILE A 146 -32.94 4.13 -0.84
N ALA A 147 -33.23 3.38 0.24
CA ALA A 147 -32.18 2.82 1.09
C ALA A 147 -31.39 1.69 0.40
N THR A 148 -32.05 0.87 -0.41
CA THR A 148 -31.50 -0.40 -0.90
C THR A 148 -30.37 -0.26 -1.94
N PRO A 149 -30.46 0.61 -2.97
CA PRO A 149 -29.38 0.77 -3.95
C PRO A 149 -28.13 1.42 -3.35
N ILE A 150 -28.33 2.41 -2.49
CA ILE A 150 -27.25 3.20 -1.88
C ILE A 150 -26.46 2.34 -0.90
N LEU A 151 -27.13 1.55 -0.06
CA LEU A 151 -26.49 0.69 0.94
C LEU A 151 -25.76 -0.50 0.31
N PHE A 152 -26.26 -1.04 -0.81
CA PHE A 152 -25.57 -2.07 -1.59
C PHE A 152 -24.26 -1.53 -2.17
N SER A 153 -24.29 -0.33 -2.77
CA SER A 153 -23.10 0.36 -3.27
C SER A 153 -22.08 0.66 -2.17
N ARG A 154 -22.52 1.00 -0.94
CA ARG A 154 -21.61 1.19 0.22
C ARG A 154 -20.87 -0.08 0.60
N ALA A 155 -21.63 -1.15 0.81
CA ALA A 155 -21.06 -2.41 1.26
C ALA A 155 -20.06 -2.90 0.21
N GLU A 156 -20.41 -2.80 -1.07
CA GLU A 156 -19.54 -3.21 -2.15
C GLU A 156 -18.28 -2.33 -2.28
N SER A 157 -18.39 -1.01 -2.22
CA SER A 157 -17.23 -0.11 -2.30
C SER A 157 -16.31 -0.27 -1.09
N ALA A 158 -16.85 -0.39 0.12
CA ALA A 158 -16.05 -0.55 1.34
C ALA A 158 -15.33 -1.91 1.36
N ILE A 159 -16.02 -2.98 0.94
CA ILE A 159 -15.41 -4.31 0.78
C ILE A 159 -14.29 -4.29 -0.26
N ARG A 160 -14.52 -3.66 -1.43
CA ARG A 160 -13.50 -3.60 -2.50
C ARG A 160 -12.30 -2.72 -2.12
N LYS A 161 -12.51 -1.60 -1.43
CA LYS A 161 -11.44 -0.76 -0.89
C LYS A 161 -10.64 -1.51 0.17
N ALA A 162 -11.30 -2.16 1.12
CA ALA A 162 -10.63 -2.97 2.15
C ALA A 162 -9.84 -4.12 1.53
N ALA A 163 -10.36 -4.77 0.48
CA ALA A 163 -9.64 -5.79 -0.26
C ALA A 163 -8.36 -5.22 -0.91
N ALA A 164 -8.43 -4.08 -1.60
CA ALA A 164 -7.26 -3.45 -2.20
C ALA A 164 -6.22 -3.01 -1.18
N VAL A 165 -6.64 -2.35 -0.09
CA VAL A 165 -5.75 -1.97 1.03
C VAL A 165 -5.08 -3.20 1.62
N SER A 166 -5.82 -4.30 1.81
CA SER A 166 -5.28 -5.57 2.29
C SER A 166 -4.25 -6.15 1.34
N CYS A 167 -4.54 -6.19 0.04
CA CYS A 167 -3.64 -6.74 -0.96
C CYS A 167 -2.35 -5.92 -1.10
N GLU A 168 -2.45 -4.58 -1.12
CA GLU A 168 -1.26 -3.72 -1.10
C GLU A 168 -0.46 -3.87 0.21
N GLY A 169 -1.15 -4.04 1.34
CA GLY A 169 -0.52 -4.36 2.62
C GLY A 169 0.20 -5.70 2.60
N ASP A 170 -0.41 -6.74 2.04
CA ASP A 170 0.17 -8.07 1.89
C ASP A 170 1.40 -8.05 0.98
N ILE A 171 1.40 -7.20 -0.05
CA ILE A 171 2.58 -6.97 -0.89
C ILE A 171 3.63 -6.18 -0.15
N ALA A 172 3.30 -5.14 0.61
CA ALA A 172 4.28 -4.44 1.42
C ALA A 172 4.95 -5.39 2.43
N VAL A 173 4.21 -6.38 2.96
CA VAL A 173 4.75 -7.46 3.79
C VAL A 173 5.61 -8.42 2.98
N ALA A 174 5.16 -8.87 1.80
CA ALA A 174 5.91 -9.78 0.94
C ALA A 174 7.21 -9.13 0.42
N ALA A 175 7.13 -7.88 -0.03
CA ALA A 175 8.25 -7.02 -0.39
C ALA A 175 9.21 -6.86 0.79
N SER A 176 8.70 -6.54 1.98
CA SER A 176 9.53 -6.44 3.18
C SER A 176 10.30 -7.72 3.45
N ARG A 177 9.66 -8.90 3.31
CA ARG A 177 10.33 -10.20 3.45
C ARG A 177 11.40 -10.43 2.38
N VAL A 178 11.10 -10.14 1.12
CA VAL A 178 12.06 -10.30 0.01
C VAL A 178 13.25 -9.36 0.22
N ILE A 179 13.00 -8.09 0.54
CA ILE A 179 14.05 -7.09 0.80
C ILE A 179 14.84 -7.45 2.07
N ASP A 180 14.21 -7.98 3.12
CA ASP A 180 14.89 -8.46 4.33
C ASP A 180 15.85 -9.60 4.00
N VAL A 181 15.42 -10.56 3.18
CA VAL A 181 16.28 -11.68 2.80
C VAL A 181 17.40 -11.20 1.87
N LEU A 182 17.11 -10.34 0.89
CA LEU A 182 18.12 -9.73 0.03
C LEU A 182 19.15 -8.91 0.82
N THR A 183 18.71 -8.14 1.82
CA THR A 183 19.58 -7.36 2.69
C THR A 183 20.49 -8.27 3.52
N ASN A 184 19.92 -9.34 4.10
CA ASN A 184 20.72 -10.32 4.83
C ASN A 184 21.72 -11.04 3.93
N GLU A 185 21.32 -11.40 2.72
CA GLU A 185 22.21 -12.02 1.72
C GLU A 185 23.33 -11.07 1.30
N LEU A 186 23.03 -9.80 0.98
CA LEU A 186 24.05 -8.80 0.65
C LEU A 186 25.01 -8.55 1.80
N ASN A 187 24.52 -8.46 3.04
CA ASN A 187 25.38 -8.31 4.22
C ASN A 187 26.30 -9.53 4.41
N MET A 188 25.80 -10.75 4.18
CA MET A 188 26.66 -11.95 4.21
C MET A 188 27.70 -11.93 3.10
N LEU A 189 27.40 -11.40 1.92
CA LEU A 189 28.37 -11.28 0.82
C LEU A 189 29.44 -10.21 1.10
N VAL A 190 29.06 -9.13 1.78
CA VAL A 190 30.02 -8.13 2.30
C VAL A 190 30.98 -8.76 3.30
N GLU A 191 30.51 -9.72 4.11
CA GLU A 191 31.33 -10.43 5.10
C GLU A 191 32.12 -11.64 4.52
N ASP A 192 31.57 -12.34 3.52
CA ASP A 192 32.11 -13.55 2.89
C ASP A 192 32.08 -13.46 1.35
N HIS A 193 33.17 -12.94 0.78
CA HIS A 193 33.37 -12.68 -0.64
C HIS A 193 33.28 -13.92 -1.56
N HIS A 194 33.16 -15.14 -1.03
CA HIS A 194 33.19 -16.36 -1.83
C HIS A 194 31.86 -16.69 -2.54
N GLN A 195 30.73 -16.04 -2.20
CA GLN A 195 29.40 -16.39 -2.72
C GLN A 195 28.76 -15.34 -3.66
N GLU A 196 29.53 -14.35 -4.11
CA GLU A 196 29.03 -13.22 -4.90
C GLU A 196 28.50 -13.64 -6.29
N VAL A 197 29.18 -14.59 -6.97
CA VAL A 197 28.84 -15.03 -8.33
C VAL A 197 27.49 -15.76 -8.40
N PRO A 198 27.21 -16.80 -7.59
CA PRO A 198 25.92 -17.49 -7.62
C PRO A 198 24.73 -16.58 -7.30
N HIS A 199 24.90 -15.64 -6.37
CA HIS A 199 23.86 -14.68 -6.00
C HIS A 199 23.53 -13.72 -7.14
N TYR A 200 24.56 -13.11 -7.74
CA TYR A 200 24.41 -12.22 -8.90
C TYR A 200 23.65 -12.91 -10.04
N ILE A 201 24.04 -14.14 -10.39
CA ILE A 201 23.37 -14.92 -11.46
C ILE A 201 21.90 -15.22 -11.10
N LYS A 202 21.62 -15.59 -9.84
CA LYS A 202 20.27 -15.94 -9.37
C LYS A 202 19.31 -14.75 -9.48
N ILE A 203 19.69 -13.58 -8.96
CA ILE A 203 18.86 -12.37 -9.04
C ILE A 203 18.75 -11.87 -10.48
N GLN A 204 19.86 -11.82 -11.23
CA GLN A 204 19.85 -11.36 -12.62
C GLN A 204 18.89 -12.18 -13.50
N SER A 205 18.85 -13.52 -13.31
CA SER A 205 17.96 -14.40 -14.08
C SER A 205 16.46 -14.15 -13.85
N LYS A 206 16.10 -13.47 -12.74
CA LYS A 206 14.70 -13.23 -12.32
C LYS A 206 14.32 -11.77 -12.25
N ALA A 207 15.30 -10.86 -12.24
CA ALA A 207 15.13 -9.42 -12.20
C ALA A 207 14.11 -8.95 -13.23
N LYS A 208 14.18 -9.50 -14.46
CA LYS A 208 13.26 -9.14 -15.55
C LYS A 208 11.78 -9.37 -15.22
N ILE A 209 11.42 -10.51 -14.63
CA ILE A 209 10.02 -10.84 -14.30
C ILE A 209 9.47 -9.89 -13.23
N ILE A 210 10.31 -9.50 -12.27
CA ILE A 210 9.95 -8.57 -11.20
C ILE A 210 9.85 -7.15 -11.75
N ILE A 211 10.79 -6.73 -12.58
CA ILE A 211 10.78 -5.44 -13.28
C ILE A 211 9.50 -5.29 -14.11
N ASP A 212 9.14 -6.30 -14.91
CA ASP A 212 7.93 -6.28 -15.74
C ASP A 212 6.66 -6.12 -14.87
N ALA A 213 6.58 -6.81 -13.73
CA ALA A 213 5.46 -6.68 -12.79
C ALA A 213 5.41 -5.29 -12.12
N CYS A 214 6.56 -4.75 -11.70
CA CYS A 214 6.67 -3.41 -11.14
C CYS A 214 6.27 -2.34 -12.18
N GLN A 215 6.73 -2.45 -13.42
CA GLN A 215 6.36 -1.56 -14.51
C GLN A 215 4.86 -1.60 -14.80
N LEU A 216 4.25 -2.79 -14.77
CA LEU A 216 2.81 -2.93 -14.89
C LEU A 216 2.08 -2.21 -13.74
N TYR A 217 2.51 -2.39 -12.49
CA TYR A 217 1.93 -1.68 -11.35
C TYR A 217 2.04 -0.15 -11.54
N MET A 218 3.25 0.34 -11.86
CA MET A 218 3.51 1.76 -12.07
C MET A 218 2.68 2.34 -13.23
N SER A 219 2.46 1.57 -14.30
CA SER A 219 1.63 2.00 -15.45
C SER A 219 0.18 2.27 -15.10
N ARG A 220 -0.33 1.68 -14.00
CA ARG A 220 -1.72 1.86 -13.54
C ARG A 220 -1.89 3.01 -12.57
N ILE A 221 -0.79 3.50 -11.97
CA ILE A 221 -0.84 4.63 -11.04
C ILE A 221 -1.51 5.86 -11.66
N PRO A 222 -1.19 6.31 -12.89
CA PRO A 222 -1.81 7.50 -13.48
C PRO A 222 -3.34 7.41 -13.59
N ASP A 223 -3.87 6.24 -13.95
CA ASP A 223 -5.31 6.00 -14.01
C ASP A 223 -5.94 6.04 -12.62
N CYS A 224 -5.27 5.42 -11.63
CA CYS A 224 -5.73 5.41 -10.25
C CYS A 224 -5.73 6.83 -9.65
N GLU A 225 -4.67 7.60 -9.86
CA GLU A 225 -4.60 9.00 -9.48
C GLU A 225 -5.69 9.82 -10.17
N THR A 226 -5.95 9.57 -11.47
CA THR A 226 -7.03 10.25 -12.20
C THR A 226 -8.39 9.93 -11.60
N ASN A 227 -8.63 8.67 -11.22
CA ASN A 227 -9.85 8.29 -10.54
C ASN A 227 -10.00 8.95 -9.17
N LEU A 228 -8.91 9.02 -8.39
CA LEU A 228 -8.90 9.64 -7.07
C LEU A 228 -8.96 11.17 -7.13
N ARG A 229 -8.45 11.81 -8.18
CA ARG A 229 -8.59 13.27 -8.44
C ARG A 229 -10.02 13.67 -8.78
N ALA A 230 -10.85 12.74 -9.25
CA ALA A 230 -12.28 13.01 -9.47
C ALA A 230 -13.06 13.15 -8.15
N ILE A 231 -12.46 12.82 -7.01
CA ILE A 231 -13.04 13.02 -5.68
C ILE A 231 -12.93 14.51 -5.31
N PRO A 232 -14.01 15.16 -4.83
CA PRO A 232 -13.99 16.58 -4.47
C PRO A 232 -12.96 16.93 -3.40
N ASP A 233 -12.31 18.09 -3.53
CA ASP A 233 -11.29 18.58 -2.58
C ASP A 233 -11.89 19.23 -1.31
N ASN A 234 -13.16 18.95 -0.97
CA ASN A 234 -13.84 19.51 0.20
C ASN A 234 -13.57 18.70 1.49
N TYR A 235 -12.34 18.26 1.67
CA TYR A 235 -11.89 17.45 2.80
C TYR A 235 -11.17 18.29 3.84
N ASP A 236 -11.07 17.78 5.07
CA ASP A 236 -10.27 18.43 6.11
C ASP A 236 -8.78 18.24 5.78
N LYS A 237 -8.12 19.35 5.40
CA LYS A 237 -6.71 19.38 5.00
C LYS A 237 -5.75 18.95 6.12
N ASN A 238 -6.17 19.05 7.38
CA ASN A 238 -5.36 18.64 8.53
C ASN A 238 -5.62 17.18 8.92
N TYR A 239 -6.71 16.57 8.45
CA TYR A 239 -7.12 15.22 8.83
C TYR A 239 -6.02 14.18 8.63
N VAL A 240 -5.27 14.26 7.53
CA VAL A 240 -4.19 13.30 7.24
C VAL A 240 -3.08 13.37 8.30
N GLN A 241 -2.70 14.58 8.72
CA GLN A 241 -1.66 14.74 9.74
C GLN A 241 -2.17 14.52 11.16
N GLU A 242 -3.41 14.88 11.45
CA GLU A 242 -4.06 14.53 12.70
C GLU A 242 -4.17 13.02 12.84
N TRP A 243 -4.56 12.31 11.78
CA TRP A 243 -4.63 10.86 11.76
C TRP A 243 -3.25 10.23 12.00
N LEU A 244 -2.19 10.66 11.30
CA LEU A 244 -0.82 10.17 11.53
C LEU A 244 -0.30 10.45 12.96
N SER A 245 -0.80 11.53 13.60
CA SER A 245 -0.41 11.92 14.95
C SER A 245 -1.19 11.16 16.03
N ASN A 246 -2.46 10.85 15.76
CA ASN A 246 -3.37 10.22 16.71
C ASN A 246 -3.32 8.69 16.63
N GLU A 247 -3.13 8.13 15.44
CA GLU A 247 -3.11 6.69 15.21
C GLU A 247 -1.87 6.07 15.88
N GLN A 248 -2.12 5.07 16.73
CA GLN A 248 -1.11 4.43 17.55
C GLN A 248 -0.65 3.12 16.91
N VAL A 249 0.67 2.94 16.81
CA VAL A 249 1.29 1.68 16.41
C VAL A 249 2.02 1.08 17.62
N LYS A 250 1.89 -0.24 17.79
CA LYS A 250 2.62 -0.98 18.82
C LYS A 250 3.91 -1.51 18.23
N VAL A 251 5.04 -0.92 18.63
CA VAL A 251 6.37 -1.35 18.18
C VAL A 251 7.15 -1.81 19.41
N ASN A 252 7.64 -3.06 19.39
CA ASN A 252 8.42 -3.65 20.49
C ASN A 252 7.73 -3.52 21.87
N GLY A 253 6.40 -3.65 21.91
CA GLY A 253 5.61 -3.56 23.15
C GLY A 253 5.33 -2.13 23.64
N LYS A 254 5.81 -1.08 22.95
CA LYS A 254 5.52 0.32 23.27
C LYS A 254 4.57 0.93 22.24
N SER A 255 3.60 1.71 22.71
CA SER A 255 2.70 2.48 21.85
C SER A 255 3.37 3.80 21.46
N THR A 256 3.39 4.11 20.17
CA THR A 256 3.89 5.39 19.64
C THR A 256 3.02 5.81 18.45
N SER A 257 2.98 7.09 18.11
CA SER A 257 2.24 7.53 16.92
C SER A 257 3.00 7.20 15.64
N PHE A 258 2.27 6.98 14.54
CA PHE A 258 2.87 6.74 13.23
C PHE A 258 3.83 7.86 12.81
N LEU A 259 3.50 9.12 13.10
CA LEU A 259 4.38 10.26 12.82
C LEU A 259 5.71 10.17 13.58
N THR A 260 5.66 9.87 14.88
CA THR A 260 6.86 9.77 15.73
C THR A 260 7.71 8.57 15.32
N TRP A 261 7.07 7.43 15.09
CA TRP A 261 7.75 6.22 14.65
C TRP A 261 8.40 6.39 13.28
N GLY A 262 7.67 6.92 12.30
CA GLY A 262 8.21 7.19 10.97
C GLY A 262 9.40 8.16 10.99
N ARG A 263 9.32 9.26 11.77
CA ARG A 263 10.45 10.18 11.92
C ARG A 263 11.67 9.52 12.54
N SER A 264 11.49 8.64 13.53
CA SER A 264 12.60 7.90 14.13
C SER A 264 13.23 6.89 13.17
N MET A 265 12.43 6.27 12.29
CA MET A 265 12.91 5.32 11.30
C MET A 265 13.70 6.02 10.19
N PHE A 266 13.21 7.16 9.72
CA PHE A 266 13.77 7.85 8.55
C PHE A 266 14.68 9.03 8.90
N GLU A 267 15.21 9.10 10.12
CA GLU A 267 15.99 10.24 10.63
C GLU A 267 17.12 10.67 9.67
N LYS A 268 17.74 9.72 8.99
CA LYS A 268 18.82 9.94 8.02
C LYS A 268 18.36 10.10 6.57
N ASN A 269 17.10 9.81 6.24
CA ASN A 269 16.58 9.81 4.88
C ASN A 269 15.62 10.99 4.63
N LYS A 270 16.17 12.10 4.12
CA LYS A 270 15.42 13.35 3.86
C LYS A 270 14.24 13.18 2.90
N GLN A 271 14.33 12.24 1.96
CA GLN A 271 13.25 11.97 1.00
C GLN A 271 12.04 11.36 1.71
N PHE A 272 12.25 10.37 2.59
CA PHE A 272 11.16 9.75 3.35
C PHE A 272 10.58 10.67 4.43
N ILE A 273 11.41 11.51 5.06
CA ILE A 273 10.91 12.57 5.95
C ILE A 273 9.98 13.52 5.19
N LYS A 274 10.28 13.84 3.93
CA LYS A 274 9.42 14.69 3.09
C LYS A 274 8.07 14.02 2.80
N LEU A 275 8.04 12.71 2.56
CA LEU A 275 6.78 11.94 2.40
C LEU A 275 5.93 11.94 3.69
N LEU A 276 6.57 11.95 4.86
CA LEU A 276 5.85 12.10 6.12
C LEU A 276 5.29 13.51 6.31
N ALA A 277 6.04 14.55 5.92
CA ALA A 277 5.65 15.95 6.09
C ALA A 277 4.53 16.42 5.14
N ASN A 278 4.56 15.97 3.88
CA ASN A 278 3.62 16.34 2.82
C ASN A 278 2.51 15.31 2.69
#